data_AF-A0AAU5HY46-F1
#
_entry.id   AF-A0AAU5HY46-F1
#
_cell.length_a   1.000
_cell.length_b   1.000
_cell.length_c   1.000
_cell.angle_alpha   90.00
_cell.angle_beta   90.00
_cell.angle_gamma   90.00
#
_symmetry.space_group_name_H-M   'P 1'
#
loop_
_entity.id
_entity.type
_entity.pdbx_description
1 polymer ?
#
loop_
_entity_poly.entity_id
_entity_poly.type
_entity_poly.pdbx_seq_one_letter_code
_entity_poly.pdbx_strand_id
1 'polypeptide(L)'
;MTNVLNENDGDLWQWTMSIVLGCATLIVQLLVDFGERLEAVQESQKRRIRDMKDSLSSHHTEMRAAVDESFAKINAATELYSKVDGSVLRSDEVTRLVLGYTKVGEQGADIVKAFAEEELGRLALLMENLGNGTADCPGENHEWLIDLTKCVKRTLYATSTSVDRDFWSSEPARRYLAAQESAIKSRRVQIRRVFLVDEESEVTASLRQLCERHRKFGIDARIAVRSLLEPTAQMNSLNDFIVFDGELCYETEPDIRVMPAKTTLKMTREHVEERINRFNVLWEATPPDRDRDPEPQQGSTSAATSG
;
A
#
# COMPACT_ATOMS: atom_id res chain seq x y z
N MET A 1 -44.00 122.36 12.98
CA MET A 1 -42.70 121.89 13.50
C MET A 1 -42.51 120.47 12.99
N THR A 2 -41.66 120.33 11.98
CA THR A 2 -41.37 119.08 11.25
C THR A 2 -39.86 118.92 11.29
N ASN A 3 -39.34 118.00 12.11
CA ASN A 3 -38.06 117.30 11.91
C ASN A 3 -37.70 116.46 13.15
N VAL A 4 -38.10 115.19 13.17
CA VAL A 4 -37.42 114.10 13.93
C VAL A 4 -37.75 112.79 13.23
N LEU A 5 -37.18 112.53 12.06
CA LEU A 5 -37.10 111.20 11.45
C LEU A 5 -35.99 111.21 10.40
N ASN A 6 -34.70 111.18 10.79
CA ASN A 6 -33.64 110.68 9.89
C ASN A 6 -32.26 110.48 10.57
N GLU A 7 -32.13 109.56 11.53
CA GLU A 7 -30.78 109.23 12.06
C GLU A 7 -30.58 107.78 12.51
N ASN A 8 -31.38 106.82 12.03
CA ASN A 8 -31.24 105.40 12.41
C ASN A 8 -31.20 104.39 11.25
N ASP A 9 -31.30 104.84 10.00
CA ASP A 9 -31.31 103.94 8.83
C ASP A 9 -29.90 103.54 8.35
N GLY A 10 -28.88 104.37 8.60
CA GLY A 10 -27.51 104.10 8.18
C GLY A 10 -26.85 102.95 8.95
N ASP A 11 -27.10 102.87 10.26
CA ASP A 11 -26.49 101.86 11.14
C ASP A 11 -27.18 100.49 10.95
N LEU A 12 -28.51 100.47 10.82
CA LEU A 12 -29.28 99.26 10.56
C LEU A 12 -28.91 98.60 9.21
N TRP A 13 -28.59 99.42 8.20
CA TRP A 13 -28.15 98.93 6.90
C TRP A 13 -26.75 98.29 6.96
N GLN A 14 -25.86 98.83 7.77
CA GLN A 14 -24.50 98.30 7.96
C GLN A 14 -24.48 96.95 8.70
N TRP A 15 -25.32 96.77 9.72
CA TRP A 15 -25.47 95.48 10.42
C TRP A 15 -26.10 94.42 9.51
N THR A 16 -27.14 94.79 8.75
CA THR A 16 -27.81 93.87 7.83
C THR A 16 -26.87 93.39 6.72
N MET A 17 -26.08 94.30 6.12
CA MET A 17 -25.08 93.95 5.12
C MET A 17 -24.02 92.99 5.68
N SER A 18 -23.53 93.23 6.90
CA SER A 18 -22.49 92.41 7.53
C SER A 18 -22.98 90.99 7.84
N ILE A 19 -24.23 90.86 8.31
CA ILE A 19 -24.86 89.56 8.55
C ILE A 19 -25.04 88.80 7.24
N VAL A 20 -25.53 89.46 6.18
CA VAL A 20 -25.72 88.83 4.87
C VAL A 20 -24.38 88.41 4.24
N LEU A 21 -23.36 89.27 4.33
CA LEU A 21 -22.01 88.95 3.88
C LEU A 21 -21.42 87.77 4.67
N GLY A 22 -21.60 87.73 6.00
CA GLY A 22 -21.17 86.62 6.84
C GLY A 22 -21.90 85.31 6.54
N CYS A 23 -23.21 85.35 6.29
CA CYS A 23 -23.96 84.18 5.87
C CYS A 23 -23.53 83.70 4.48
N ALA A 24 -23.28 84.63 3.55
CA ALA A 24 -22.81 84.29 2.21
C ALA A 24 -21.42 83.64 2.24
N THR A 25 -20.48 84.15 3.05
CA THR A 25 -19.16 83.54 3.19
C THR A 25 -19.22 82.15 3.83
N LEU A 26 -20.07 81.95 4.85
CA LEU A 26 -20.29 80.63 5.45
C LEU A 26 -20.91 79.62 4.47
N ILE A 27 -21.87 80.04 3.64
CA ILE A 27 -22.45 79.17 2.61
C ILE A 27 -21.40 78.78 1.57
N VAL A 28 -20.57 79.73 1.14
CA VAL A 28 -19.47 79.44 0.19
C VAL A 28 -18.47 78.46 0.81
N GLN A 29 -18.08 78.66 2.07
CA GLN A 29 -17.20 77.72 2.78
C GLN A 29 -17.80 76.33 2.91
N LEU A 30 -19.10 76.24 3.21
CA LEU A 30 -19.81 74.96 3.29
C LEU A 30 -19.84 74.25 1.93
N LEU A 31 -20.09 74.97 0.83
CA LEU A 31 -20.11 74.39 -0.51
C LEU A 31 -18.73 73.87 -0.93
N VAL A 32 -17.65 74.56 -0.53
CA VAL A 32 -16.27 74.13 -0.79
C VAL A 32 -15.92 72.87 0.03
N ASP A 33 -16.16 72.85 1.34
CA ASP A 33 -15.88 71.67 2.19
C ASP A 33 -16.71 70.45 1.75
N PHE A 34 -17.96 70.67 1.30
CA PHE A 34 -18.79 69.59 0.78
C PHE A 34 -18.27 69.04 -0.55
N GLY A 35 -17.76 69.90 -1.43
CA GLY A 35 -17.12 69.50 -2.69
C GLY A 35 -15.88 68.62 -2.46
N GLU A 36 -14.98 69.06 -1.57
CA GLU A 36 -13.75 68.34 -1.24
C GLU A 36 -14.04 66.96 -0.61
N ARG A 37 -15.03 66.88 0.30
CA ARG A 37 -15.43 65.62 0.92
C ARG A 37 -16.09 64.66 -0.08
N LEU A 38 -16.90 65.16 -1.00
CA LEU A 38 -17.52 64.32 -2.04
C LEU A 38 -16.47 63.71 -2.96
N GLU A 39 -15.46 64.48 -3.35
CA GLU A 39 -14.37 64.00 -4.21
C GLU A 39 -13.54 62.93 -3.49
N ALA A 40 -13.18 63.15 -2.22
CA ALA A 40 -12.46 62.17 -1.41
C ALA A 40 -13.25 60.86 -1.22
N VAL A 41 -14.57 60.95 -1.02
CA VAL A 41 -15.45 59.76 -0.90
C VAL A 41 -15.57 59.02 -2.23
N GLN A 42 -15.70 59.74 -3.35
CA GLN A 42 -15.75 59.12 -4.67
C GLN A 42 -14.45 58.41 -5.02
N GLU A 43 -13.29 58.99 -4.70
CA GLU A 43 -12.00 58.32 -4.88
C GLU A 43 -11.88 57.07 -4.02
N SER A 44 -12.30 57.15 -2.75
CA SER A 44 -12.29 56.01 -1.83
C SER A 44 -13.19 54.86 -2.32
N GLN A 45 -14.38 55.18 -2.84
CA GLN A 45 -15.29 54.19 -3.42
C GLN A 45 -14.73 53.57 -4.71
N LYS A 46 -14.12 54.37 -5.59
CA LYS A 46 -13.47 53.86 -6.82
C LYS A 46 -12.32 52.91 -6.50
N ARG A 47 -11.53 53.19 -5.46
CA ARG A 47 -10.46 52.30 -4.97
C ARG A 47 -11.04 51.00 -4.44
N ARG A 48 -12.03 51.06 -3.54
CA ARG A 48 -12.68 49.86 -2.98
C ARG A 48 -13.31 48.96 -4.05
N ILE A 49 -13.97 49.53 -5.05
CA ILE A 49 -14.58 48.75 -6.14
C ILE A 49 -13.50 48.06 -6.98
N ARG A 50 -12.35 48.73 -7.21
CA ARG A 50 -11.21 48.15 -7.92
C ARG A 50 -10.56 47.03 -7.11
N ASP A 51 -10.28 47.26 -5.84
CA ASP A 51 -9.68 46.28 -4.95
C ASP A 51 -10.57 45.02 -4.82
N MET A 52 -11.89 45.21 -4.72
CA MET A 52 -12.85 44.11 -4.68
C MET A 52 -12.90 43.34 -6.01
N LYS A 53 -12.84 44.04 -7.14
CA LYS A 53 -12.80 43.40 -8.47
C LYS A 53 -11.52 42.59 -8.65
N ASP A 54 -10.39 43.12 -8.23
CA ASP A 54 -9.08 42.47 -8.35
C ASP A 54 -9.00 41.25 -7.42
N SER A 55 -9.48 41.37 -6.18
CA SER A 55 -9.58 40.25 -5.24
C SER A 55 -10.50 39.14 -5.74
N LEU A 56 -11.67 39.47 -6.29
CA LEU A 56 -12.60 38.49 -6.87
C LEU A 56 -12.00 37.79 -8.10
N SER A 57 -11.26 38.53 -8.94
CA SER A 57 -10.59 37.95 -10.11
C SER A 57 -9.45 37.00 -9.71
N SER A 58 -8.66 37.35 -8.69
CA SER A 58 -7.61 36.47 -8.16
C SER A 58 -8.23 35.20 -7.58
N HIS A 59 -9.23 35.35 -6.71
CA HIS A 59 -9.93 34.23 -6.09
C HIS A 59 -10.60 33.31 -7.13
N HIS A 60 -11.19 33.88 -8.19
CA HIS A 60 -11.77 33.08 -9.27
C HIS A 60 -10.72 32.33 -10.09
N THR A 61 -9.50 32.88 -10.22
CA THR A 61 -8.39 32.24 -10.95
C THR A 61 -7.77 31.12 -10.13
N GLU A 62 -7.54 31.37 -8.83
CA GLU A 62 -7.08 30.36 -7.87
C GLU A 62 -8.09 29.22 -7.73
N MET A 63 -9.38 29.54 -7.62
CA MET A 63 -10.45 28.54 -7.58
C MET A 63 -10.50 27.73 -8.89
N ARG A 64 -10.35 28.36 -10.06
CA ARG A 64 -10.24 27.63 -11.34
C ARG A 64 -9.03 26.72 -11.38
N ALA A 65 -7.86 27.18 -10.96
CA ALA A 65 -6.63 26.38 -10.98
C ALA A 65 -6.72 25.17 -10.03
N ALA A 66 -7.23 25.36 -8.82
CA ALA A 66 -7.45 24.26 -7.87
C ALA A 66 -8.51 23.26 -8.36
N VAL A 67 -9.54 23.78 -9.04
CA VAL A 67 -10.58 22.97 -9.69
C VAL A 67 -10.02 22.23 -10.90
N ASP A 68 -9.21 22.85 -11.74
CA ASP A 68 -8.54 22.24 -12.91
C ASP A 68 -7.51 21.20 -12.49
N GLU A 69 -6.76 21.42 -11.41
CA GLU A 69 -5.85 20.43 -10.82
C GLU A 69 -6.62 19.23 -10.25
N SER A 70 -7.73 19.50 -9.54
CA SER A 70 -8.63 18.45 -9.04
C SER A 70 -9.28 17.70 -10.20
N PHE A 71 -9.70 18.40 -11.26
CA PHE A 71 -10.23 17.79 -12.47
C PHE A 71 -9.17 17.04 -13.27
N ALA A 72 -7.90 17.43 -13.26
CA ALA A 72 -6.82 16.66 -13.87
C ALA A 72 -6.56 15.36 -13.10
N LYS A 73 -6.56 15.40 -11.76
CA LYS A 73 -6.50 14.21 -10.90
C LYS A 73 -7.73 13.31 -11.09
N ILE A 74 -8.92 13.89 -11.26
CA ILE A 74 -10.17 13.18 -11.53
C ILE A 74 -10.23 12.68 -12.99
N ASN A 75 -9.69 13.39 -13.98
CA ASN A 75 -9.66 12.95 -15.38
C ASN A 75 -8.69 11.78 -15.54
N ALA A 76 -7.55 11.78 -14.86
CA ALA A 76 -6.68 10.61 -14.78
C ALA A 76 -7.42 9.41 -14.15
N ALA A 77 -8.23 9.65 -13.11
CA ALA A 77 -9.12 8.63 -12.56
C ALA A 77 -10.25 8.21 -13.53
N THR A 78 -10.75 9.13 -14.38
CA THR A 78 -11.84 8.89 -15.34
C THR A 78 -11.35 8.16 -16.59
N GLU A 79 -10.12 8.41 -17.03
CA GLU A 79 -9.42 7.64 -18.06
C GLU A 79 -9.08 6.23 -17.55
N LEU A 80 -8.78 6.09 -16.25
CA LEU A 80 -8.71 4.80 -15.57
C LEU A 80 -10.08 4.10 -15.58
N TYR A 81 -11.18 4.80 -15.26
CA TYR A 81 -12.54 4.25 -15.32
C TYR A 81 -12.93 3.82 -16.75
N SER A 82 -12.51 4.56 -17.78
CA SER A 82 -12.75 4.20 -19.19
C SER A 82 -11.94 2.97 -19.65
N LYS A 83 -10.76 2.69 -19.05
CA LYS A 83 -10.02 1.44 -19.26
C LYS A 83 -10.50 0.29 -18.35
N VAL A 84 -11.16 0.61 -17.24
CA VAL A 84 -11.79 -0.33 -16.29
C VAL A 84 -13.15 -0.85 -16.79
N ASP A 85 -13.86 -0.12 -17.66
CA ASP A 85 -15.12 -0.56 -18.27
C ASP A 85 -14.98 -1.82 -19.17
N GLY A 86 -13.74 -2.19 -19.52
CA GLY A 86 -13.43 -3.40 -20.29
C GLY A 86 -12.92 -4.59 -19.48
N SER A 87 -12.58 -4.45 -18.19
CA SER A 87 -11.86 -5.50 -17.45
C SER A 87 -12.12 -5.43 -15.94
N VAL A 88 -12.82 -6.45 -15.40
CA VAL A 88 -12.68 -7.14 -14.08
C VAL A 88 -12.53 -6.28 -12.78
N LEU A 89 -12.46 -4.95 -12.85
CA LEU A 89 -12.10 -4.04 -11.75
C LEU A 89 -13.30 -3.26 -11.18
N ARG A 90 -14.53 -3.77 -11.35
CA ARG A 90 -15.63 -3.45 -10.42
C ARG A 90 -15.47 -4.30 -9.15
N SER A 91 -14.33 -4.17 -8.47
CA SER A 91 -14.14 -4.79 -7.17
C SER A 91 -14.43 -3.75 -6.11
N ASP A 92 -15.41 -4.02 -5.24
CA ASP A 92 -15.77 -3.19 -4.09
C ASP A 92 -14.54 -2.75 -3.27
N GLU A 93 -13.45 -3.53 -3.32
CA GLU A 93 -12.18 -3.25 -2.66
C GLU A 93 -11.45 -1.99 -3.18
N VAL A 94 -11.51 -1.69 -4.49
CA VAL A 94 -10.89 -0.45 -5.02
C VAL A 94 -11.67 0.77 -4.55
N THR A 95 -13.00 0.69 -4.54
CA THR A 95 -13.86 1.74 -3.99
C THR A 95 -13.61 1.92 -2.50
N ARG A 96 -13.48 0.83 -1.73
CA ARG A 96 -13.12 0.88 -0.30
C ARG A 96 -11.77 1.54 -0.06
N LEU A 97 -10.77 1.25 -0.89
CA LEU A 97 -9.44 1.85 -0.79
C LEU A 97 -9.49 3.37 -0.99
N VAL A 98 -10.16 3.84 -2.05
CA VAL A 98 -10.30 5.27 -2.34
C VAL A 98 -11.06 5.98 -1.22
N LEU A 99 -12.22 5.45 -0.80
CA LEU A 99 -13.01 6.04 0.28
C LEU A 99 -12.24 6.07 1.62
N GLY A 100 -11.48 5.01 1.91
CA GLY A 100 -10.64 4.93 3.11
C GLY A 100 -9.54 6.01 3.10
N TYR A 101 -8.87 6.16 1.97
CA TYR A 101 -7.82 7.18 1.79
C TYR A 101 -8.38 8.60 1.92
N THR A 102 -9.52 8.90 1.29
CA THR A 102 -10.18 10.21 1.42
C THR A 102 -10.52 10.53 2.88
N LYS A 103 -11.05 9.55 3.62
CA LYS A 103 -11.37 9.72 5.04
C LYS A 103 -10.13 10.01 5.90
N VAL A 104 -9.00 9.37 5.60
CA VAL A 104 -7.71 9.68 6.27
C VAL A 104 -7.24 11.10 5.93
N GLY A 105 -7.41 11.54 4.68
CA GLY A 105 -7.09 12.90 4.25
C GLY A 105 -7.92 13.99 4.94
N GLU A 106 -9.19 13.71 5.23
CA GLU A 106 -10.11 14.65 5.88
C GLU A 106 -9.98 14.70 7.41
N GLN A 107 -9.64 13.58 8.06
CA GLN A 107 -9.75 13.42 9.52
C GLN A 107 -8.43 13.06 10.23
N GLY A 108 -7.38 12.72 9.49
CA GLY A 108 -6.10 12.26 10.06
C GLY A 108 -5.17 13.39 10.49
N ALA A 109 -4.32 13.11 11.49
CA ALA A 109 -3.13 13.91 11.75
C ALA A 109 -2.12 13.75 10.60
N ASP A 110 -1.24 14.73 10.38
CA ASP A 110 -0.33 14.77 9.22
C ASP A 110 0.52 13.50 9.06
N ILE A 111 1.00 12.92 10.17
CA ILE A 111 1.75 11.66 10.14
C ILE A 111 0.92 10.47 9.62
N VAL A 112 -0.38 10.44 9.91
CA VAL A 112 -1.29 9.38 9.45
C VAL A 112 -1.54 9.52 7.95
N LYS A 113 -1.63 10.76 7.44
CA LYS A 113 -1.75 11.02 6.01
C LYS A 113 -0.49 10.59 5.25
N ALA A 114 0.68 11.01 5.74
CA ALA A 114 1.96 10.63 5.14
C ALA A 114 2.17 9.10 5.13
N PHE A 115 1.79 8.42 6.21
CA PHE A 115 1.85 6.96 6.25
C PHE A 115 0.89 6.30 5.25
N ALA A 116 -0.34 6.81 5.11
CA ALA A 116 -1.31 6.29 4.15
C ALA A 116 -0.88 6.51 2.70
N GLU A 117 -0.26 7.66 2.39
CA GLU A 117 0.35 7.94 1.08
C GLU A 117 1.46 6.94 0.75
N GLU A 118 2.32 6.66 1.72
CA GLU A 118 3.42 5.72 1.55
C GLU A 118 2.93 4.27 1.34
N GLU A 119 1.88 3.83 2.05
CA GLU A 119 1.27 2.52 1.83
C GLU A 119 0.55 2.41 0.46
N LEU A 120 -0.13 3.48 0.03
CA LEU A 120 -0.76 3.52 -1.29
C LEU A 120 0.30 3.46 -2.40
N GLY A 121 1.41 4.17 -2.23
CA GLY A 121 2.56 4.11 -3.12
C GLY A 121 3.18 2.71 -3.18
N ARG A 122 3.35 2.04 -2.03
CA ARG A 122 3.80 0.65 -1.98
C ARG A 122 2.87 -0.31 -2.73
N LEU A 123 1.56 -0.17 -2.55
CA LEU A 123 0.58 -1.01 -3.24
C LEU A 123 0.62 -0.78 -4.75
N ALA A 124 0.69 0.48 -5.19
CA ALA A 124 0.80 0.83 -6.60
C ALA A 124 2.07 0.21 -7.23
N LEU A 125 3.22 0.39 -6.60
CA LEU A 125 4.49 -0.18 -7.05
C LEU A 125 4.44 -1.71 -7.10
N LEU A 126 3.80 -2.36 -6.13
CA LEU A 126 3.58 -3.81 -6.15
C LEU A 126 2.75 -4.23 -7.36
N MET A 127 1.65 -3.52 -7.67
CA MET A 127 0.82 -3.84 -8.84
C MET A 127 1.56 -3.66 -10.16
N GLU A 128 2.36 -2.60 -10.29
CA GLU A 128 3.22 -2.36 -11.46
C GLU A 128 4.24 -3.49 -11.65
N ASN A 129 4.93 -3.86 -10.56
CA ASN A 129 5.90 -4.94 -10.52
C ASN A 129 5.27 -6.30 -10.90
N LEU A 130 4.11 -6.63 -10.32
CA LEU A 130 3.36 -7.82 -10.72
C LEU A 130 2.97 -7.76 -12.21
N GLY A 131 2.56 -6.60 -12.72
CA GLY A 131 2.28 -6.40 -14.15
C GLY A 131 3.51 -6.63 -15.05
N ASN A 132 4.71 -6.35 -14.53
CA ASN A 132 5.99 -6.60 -15.22
C ASN A 132 6.52 -8.04 -15.03
N GLY A 133 5.83 -8.87 -14.27
CA GLY A 133 6.17 -10.28 -14.09
C GLY A 133 7.11 -10.60 -12.93
N THR A 134 7.49 -9.61 -12.11
CA THR A 134 8.37 -9.80 -10.94
C THR A 134 8.09 -8.79 -9.84
N ALA A 135 8.07 -9.22 -8.58
CA ALA A 135 7.95 -8.31 -7.44
C ALA A 135 8.89 -8.68 -6.31
N ASP A 136 9.49 -7.67 -5.68
CA ASP A 136 10.54 -7.85 -4.68
C ASP A 136 10.16 -7.21 -3.35
N CYS A 137 10.53 -7.87 -2.25
CA CYS A 137 10.40 -7.35 -0.90
C CYS A 137 11.71 -7.58 -0.14
N PRO A 138 12.28 -6.55 0.52
CA PRO A 138 13.40 -6.74 1.42
C PRO A 138 13.05 -7.69 2.57
N GLY A 139 13.95 -8.61 2.89
CA GLY A 139 13.75 -9.60 3.95
C GLY A 139 12.74 -10.70 3.61
N GLU A 140 12.26 -11.39 4.64
CA GLU A 140 11.25 -12.43 4.50
C GLU A 140 9.83 -11.86 4.58
N ASN A 141 8.97 -12.18 3.60
CA ASN A 141 7.59 -11.71 3.59
C ASN A 141 6.59 -12.87 3.80
N HIS A 142 6.34 -13.17 5.08
CA HIS A 142 5.39 -14.22 5.47
C HIS A 142 3.94 -13.89 5.13
N GLU A 143 3.57 -12.61 5.01
CA GLU A 143 2.19 -12.25 4.66
C GLU A 143 1.91 -12.55 3.18
N TRP A 144 2.86 -12.27 2.27
CA TRP A 144 2.74 -12.72 0.87
C TRP A 144 2.61 -14.24 0.79
N LEU A 145 3.42 -14.99 1.53
CA LEU A 145 3.33 -16.44 1.59
C LEU A 145 1.92 -16.93 2.01
N ILE A 146 1.35 -16.33 3.05
CA ILE A 146 0.03 -16.68 3.59
C ILE A 146 -1.08 -16.28 2.62
N ASP A 147 -1.04 -15.06 2.08
CA ASP A 147 -2.10 -14.54 1.22
C ASP A 147 -2.12 -15.23 -0.15
N LEU A 148 -0.96 -15.55 -0.73
CA LEU A 148 -0.88 -16.37 -1.94
C LEU A 148 -1.48 -17.77 -1.73
N THR A 149 -1.28 -18.34 -0.54
CA THR A 149 -1.89 -19.63 -0.17
C THR A 149 -3.41 -19.56 -0.02
N LYS A 150 -3.97 -18.39 0.28
CA LYS A 150 -5.42 -18.21 0.25
C LYS A 150 -5.95 -18.16 -1.18
N CYS A 151 -5.14 -17.66 -2.12
CA CYS A 151 -5.50 -17.51 -3.53
C CYS A 151 -5.34 -18.80 -4.37
N VAL A 152 -4.50 -19.75 -3.93
CA VAL A 152 -4.22 -21.00 -4.66
C VAL A 152 -5.46 -21.84 -4.94
N LYS A 153 -5.53 -22.40 -6.15
CA LYS A 153 -6.71 -23.10 -6.68
C LYS A 153 -6.47 -24.58 -6.98
N ARG A 154 -5.24 -24.96 -7.36
CA ARG A 154 -4.92 -26.29 -7.92
C ARG A 154 -3.74 -26.94 -7.21
N THR A 155 -2.58 -26.30 -7.20
CA THR A 155 -1.32 -26.93 -6.77
C THR A 155 -0.44 -25.97 -6.00
N LEU A 156 0.24 -26.48 -4.97
CA LEU A 156 1.31 -25.78 -4.26
C LEU A 156 2.48 -26.74 -4.09
N TYR A 157 3.61 -26.43 -4.73
CA TYR A 157 4.85 -27.21 -4.64
C TYR A 157 5.92 -26.40 -3.96
N ALA A 158 6.49 -26.92 -2.87
CA ALA A 158 7.40 -26.18 -2.01
C ALA A 158 8.68 -26.94 -1.70
N THR A 159 9.82 -26.27 -1.75
CA THR A 159 11.05 -26.73 -1.09
C THR A 159 11.25 -25.98 0.23
N SER A 160 11.86 -26.66 1.20
CA SER A 160 12.27 -26.07 2.48
C SER A 160 13.64 -26.61 2.87
N THR A 161 14.63 -25.73 3.06
CA THR A 161 15.96 -26.11 3.55
C THR A 161 16.04 -26.12 5.08
N SER A 162 17.18 -26.56 5.61
CA SER A 162 17.47 -26.60 7.06
C SER A 162 17.42 -25.24 7.75
N VAL A 163 17.44 -24.14 6.99
CA VAL A 163 17.30 -22.75 7.45
C VAL A 163 15.89 -22.48 8.00
N ASP A 164 14.87 -23.22 7.55
CA ASP A 164 13.47 -23.01 7.96
C ASP A 164 13.12 -23.58 9.35
N ARG A 165 14.06 -24.22 10.06
CA ARG A 165 13.75 -24.96 11.31
C ARG A 165 13.14 -24.06 12.39
N ASP A 166 13.65 -22.84 12.53
CA ASP A 166 13.13 -21.89 13.51
C ASP A 166 11.80 -21.27 13.04
N PHE A 167 11.61 -21.10 11.72
CA PHE A 167 10.37 -20.63 11.14
C PHE A 167 9.20 -21.53 11.54
N TRP A 168 9.33 -22.86 11.47
CA TRP A 168 8.23 -23.78 11.78
C TRP A 168 7.76 -23.79 13.25
N SER A 169 8.49 -23.14 14.15
CA SER A 169 8.08 -22.90 15.54
C SER A 169 7.36 -21.55 15.74
N SER A 170 7.36 -20.69 14.73
CA SER A 170 6.85 -19.32 14.78
C SER A 170 5.32 -19.22 14.59
N GLU A 171 4.77 -18.05 14.95
CA GLU A 171 3.36 -17.72 14.72
C GLU A 171 3.01 -17.68 13.21
N PRO A 172 3.81 -17.04 12.33
CA PRO A 172 3.56 -17.05 10.88
C PRO A 172 3.48 -18.45 10.27
N ALA A 173 4.34 -19.39 10.69
CA ALA A 173 4.29 -20.76 10.19
C ALA A 173 2.98 -21.47 10.56
N ARG A 174 2.45 -21.21 11.76
CA ARG A 174 1.15 -21.74 12.18
C ARG A 174 0.02 -21.20 11.31
N ARG A 175 0.02 -19.89 11.01
CA ARG A 175 -0.96 -19.27 10.09
C ARG A 175 -0.84 -19.83 8.68
N TYR A 176 0.38 -20.04 8.21
CA TYR A 176 0.64 -20.62 6.91
C TYR A 176 0.12 -22.06 6.80
N LEU A 177 0.42 -22.92 7.79
CA LEU A 177 -0.12 -24.29 7.82
C LEU A 177 -1.65 -24.30 7.86
N ALA A 178 -2.27 -23.40 8.63
CA ALA A 178 -3.73 -23.29 8.66
C ALA A 178 -4.30 -22.85 7.29
N ALA A 179 -3.63 -21.94 6.58
CA ALA A 179 -4.02 -21.54 5.23
C ALA A 179 -3.90 -22.70 4.24
N GLN A 180 -2.82 -23.50 4.32
CA GLN A 180 -2.63 -24.71 3.51
C GLN A 180 -3.71 -25.76 3.78
N GLU A 181 -3.99 -26.03 5.06
CA GLU A 181 -5.05 -26.96 5.46
C GLU A 181 -6.42 -26.50 4.95
N SER A 182 -6.72 -25.20 5.05
CA SER A 182 -7.95 -24.62 4.51
C SER A 182 -8.03 -24.78 3.00
N ALA A 183 -6.94 -24.56 2.27
CA ALA A 183 -6.89 -24.75 0.82
C ALA A 183 -7.13 -26.21 0.42
N ILE A 184 -6.54 -27.16 1.14
CA ILE A 184 -6.78 -28.60 0.93
C ILE A 184 -8.25 -28.94 1.20
N LYS A 185 -8.80 -28.54 2.36
CA LYS A 185 -10.16 -28.93 2.78
C LYS A 185 -11.25 -28.28 1.92
N SER A 186 -11.12 -26.98 1.64
CA SER A 186 -12.18 -26.21 0.96
C SER A 186 -12.07 -26.28 -0.57
N ARG A 187 -10.86 -26.32 -1.12
CA ARG A 187 -10.62 -26.24 -2.57
C ARG A 187 -9.99 -27.51 -3.16
N ARG A 188 -9.64 -28.50 -2.34
CA ARG A 188 -8.95 -29.74 -2.75
C ARG A 188 -7.63 -29.47 -3.46
N VAL A 189 -6.93 -28.40 -3.06
CA VAL A 189 -5.61 -28.06 -3.59
C VAL A 189 -4.63 -29.18 -3.26
N GLN A 190 -3.84 -29.62 -4.24
CA GLN A 190 -2.75 -30.56 -4.01
C GLN A 190 -1.53 -29.81 -3.49
N ILE A 191 -1.08 -30.15 -2.29
CA ILE A 191 0.10 -29.54 -1.67
C ILE A 191 1.19 -30.59 -1.51
N ARG A 192 2.37 -30.33 -2.08
CA ARG A 192 3.57 -31.17 -1.97
C ARG A 192 4.73 -30.37 -1.41
N ARG A 193 5.49 -30.94 -0.48
CA ARG A 193 6.66 -30.29 0.11
C ARG A 193 7.85 -31.24 0.17
N VAL A 194 9.01 -30.76 -0.24
CA VAL A 194 10.29 -31.44 -0.08
C VAL A 194 11.13 -30.69 0.94
N PHE A 195 11.47 -31.35 2.04
CA PHE A 195 12.49 -30.86 2.98
C PHE A 195 13.86 -31.29 2.48
N LEU A 196 14.73 -30.34 2.21
CA LEU A 196 16.07 -30.56 1.67
C LEU A 196 17.09 -30.52 2.80
N VAL A 197 17.91 -31.56 2.88
CA VAL A 197 19.10 -31.62 3.74
C VAL A 197 20.31 -32.03 2.92
N ASP A 198 21.50 -31.64 3.36
CA ASP A 198 22.73 -31.88 2.62
C ASP A 198 23.20 -33.32 2.82
N GLU A 199 23.16 -33.81 4.06
CA GLU A 199 23.66 -35.12 4.47
C GLU A 199 22.63 -35.94 5.22
N GLU A 200 22.74 -37.28 5.19
CA GLU A 200 21.78 -38.17 5.87
C GLU A 200 21.81 -37.98 7.40
N SER A 201 22.95 -37.56 7.95
CA SER A 201 23.10 -37.23 9.37
C SER A 201 22.22 -36.06 9.82
N GLU A 202 21.80 -35.19 8.90
CA GLU A 202 20.91 -34.05 9.17
C GLU A 202 19.43 -34.45 9.25
N VAL A 203 19.09 -35.70 8.87
CA VAL A 203 17.75 -36.29 9.02
C VAL A 203 17.50 -36.65 10.49
N THR A 204 17.35 -35.61 11.30
CA THR A 204 17.10 -35.73 12.74
C THR A 204 15.67 -36.19 13.03
N ALA A 205 15.45 -36.70 14.25
CA ALA A 205 14.11 -37.03 14.73
C ALA A 205 13.16 -35.82 14.69
N SER A 206 13.66 -34.61 14.94
CA SER A 206 12.88 -33.37 14.86
C SER A 206 12.41 -33.08 13.43
N LEU A 207 13.25 -33.31 12.41
CA LEU A 207 12.87 -33.14 11.01
C LEU A 207 11.83 -34.18 10.58
N ARG A 208 11.98 -35.44 10.99
CA ARG A 208 10.97 -36.48 10.75
C ARG A 208 9.62 -36.13 11.38
N GLN A 209 9.63 -35.63 12.62
CA GLN A 209 8.41 -35.17 13.30
C GLN A 209 7.78 -33.96 12.61
N LEU A 210 8.58 -33.03 12.09
CA LEU A 210 8.09 -31.90 11.30
C LEU A 210 7.40 -32.39 10.02
N CYS A 211 8.05 -33.30 9.29
CA CYS A 211 7.49 -33.90 8.08
C CYS A 211 6.16 -34.63 8.36
N GLU A 212 6.10 -35.44 9.42
CA GLU A 212 4.86 -36.09 9.87
C GLU A 212 3.77 -35.10 10.26
N ARG A 213 4.13 -33.97 10.89
CA ARG A 213 3.17 -32.91 11.21
C ARG A 213 2.54 -32.35 9.94
N HIS A 214 3.32 -32.11 8.89
CA HIS A 214 2.79 -31.65 7.61
C HIS A 214 1.84 -32.69 6.97
N ARG A 215 2.21 -33.97 7.02
CA ARG A 215 1.34 -35.07 6.54
C ARG A 215 -0.01 -35.11 7.24
N LYS A 216 -0.06 -34.82 8.55
CA LYS A 216 -1.32 -34.72 9.30
C LYS A 216 -2.25 -33.60 8.82
N PHE A 217 -1.70 -32.54 8.23
CA PHE A 217 -2.48 -31.46 7.59
C PHE A 217 -2.90 -31.79 6.15
N GLY A 218 -2.61 -33.00 5.66
CA GLY A 218 -2.93 -33.43 4.29
C GLY A 218 -1.88 -33.04 3.25
N ILE A 219 -0.73 -32.54 3.67
CA ILE A 219 0.39 -32.17 2.79
C ILE A 219 1.20 -33.42 2.47
N ASP A 220 1.48 -33.70 1.20
CA ASP A 220 2.42 -34.76 0.83
C ASP A 220 3.84 -34.24 1.05
N ALA A 221 4.41 -34.58 2.20
CA ALA A 221 5.71 -34.11 2.63
C ALA A 221 6.76 -35.22 2.54
N ARG A 222 7.95 -34.91 2.01
CA ARG A 222 9.08 -35.83 1.87
C ARG A 222 10.38 -35.18 2.32
N ILE A 223 11.37 -35.99 2.69
CA ILE A 223 12.71 -35.53 3.06
C ILE A 223 13.68 -36.03 1.99
N ALA A 224 14.36 -35.11 1.32
CA ALA A 224 15.36 -35.39 0.30
C ALA A 224 16.76 -35.10 0.86
N VAL A 225 17.66 -36.08 0.73
CA VAL A 225 19.06 -35.97 1.17
C VAL A 225 19.94 -35.76 -0.06
N ARG A 226 20.56 -34.58 -0.17
CA ARG A 226 21.28 -34.17 -1.39
C ARG A 226 22.41 -35.12 -1.75
N SER A 227 23.20 -35.58 -0.78
CA SER A 227 24.30 -36.52 -1.02
C SER A 227 23.86 -37.88 -1.59
N LEU A 228 22.57 -38.21 -1.49
CA LEU A 228 21.98 -39.44 -2.04
C LEU A 228 21.25 -39.23 -3.38
N LEU A 229 21.12 -37.98 -3.85
CA LEU A 229 20.47 -37.68 -5.12
C LEU A 229 21.43 -37.90 -6.30
N GLU A 230 20.88 -38.15 -7.49
CA GLU A 230 21.67 -38.19 -8.73
C GLU A 230 22.38 -36.85 -9.00
N PRO A 231 23.54 -36.83 -9.68
CA PRO A 231 24.34 -35.60 -9.91
C PRO A 231 23.56 -34.45 -10.56
N THR A 232 22.59 -34.76 -11.42
CA THR A 232 21.71 -33.77 -12.05
C THR A 232 20.78 -33.06 -11.05
N ALA A 233 20.40 -33.74 -9.97
CA ALA A 233 19.59 -33.19 -8.89
C ALA A 233 20.46 -32.46 -7.84
N GLN A 234 21.75 -32.80 -7.71
CA GLN A 234 22.70 -32.17 -6.80
C GLN A 234 23.14 -30.76 -7.25
N MET A 235 23.19 -30.48 -8.55
CA MET A 235 23.73 -29.22 -9.11
C MET A 235 22.86 -27.96 -8.87
N ASN A 236 21.66 -28.08 -8.34
CA ASN A 236 20.68 -26.98 -8.30
C ASN A 236 20.77 -26.15 -7.00
N SER A 237 20.74 -24.80 -7.10
CA SER A 237 21.03 -23.86 -5.99
C SER A 237 20.12 -23.99 -4.76
N LEU A 238 20.63 -23.75 -3.55
CA LEU A 238 19.96 -23.91 -2.25
C LEU A 238 18.73 -23.02 -1.96
N ASN A 239 18.21 -22.27 -2.93
CA ASN A 239 17.16 -21.31 -2.66
C ASN A 239 15.83 -22.03 -2.42
N ASP A 240 15.16 -21.66 -1.33
CA ASP A 240 13.81 -22.11 -1.06
C ASP A 240 12.83 -21.43 -1.99
N PHE A 241 11.96 -22.23 -2.59
CA PHE A 241 10.95 -21.73 -3.51
C PHE A 241 9.62 -22.46 -3.35
N ILE A 242 8.56 -21.75 -3.70
CA ILE A 242 7.20 -22.24 -3.68
C ILE A 242 6.52 -21.85 -4.97
N VAL A 243 6.02 -22.84 -5.72
CA VAL A 243 5.25 -22.63 -6.93
C VAL A 243 3.76 -22.79 -6.62
N PHE A 244 2.99 -21.75 -6.92
CA PHE A 244 1.53 -21.70 -6.81
C PHE A 244 0.89 -21.87 -8.19
N ASP A 245 0.02 -22.87 -8.34
CA ASP A 245 -0.77 -23.18 -9.53
C ASP A 245 0.01 -23.37 -10.85
N GLY A 246 1.34 -23.43 -10.77
CA GLY A 246 2.21 -23.40 -11.94
C GLY A 246 2.25 -22.05 -12.65
N GLU A 247 1.87 -20.97 -11.95
CA GLU A 247 1.76 -19.62 -12.49
C GLU A 247 2.64 -18.60 -11.76
N LEU A 248 2.92 -18.82 -10.48
CA LEU A 248 3.68 -17.90 -9.64
C LEU A 248 4.70 -18.65 -8.80
N CYS A 249 5.94 -18.17 -8.78
CA CYS A 249 7.01 -18.66 -7.94
C CYS A 249 7.36 -17.62 -6.86
N TYR A 250 7.28 -18.03 -5.60
CA TYR A 250 7.80 -17.31 -4.44
C TYR A 250 9.18 -17.87 -4.11
N GLU A 251 10.20 -17.01 -3.99
CA GLU A 251 11.56 -17.40 -3.67
C GLU A 251 12.10 -16.59 -2.51
N THR A 252 12.83 -17.26 -1.62
CA THR A 252 13.64 -16.62 -0.59
C THR A 252 15.10 -16.80 -0.93
N GLU A 253 15.83 -15.68 -1.02
CA GLU A 253 17.27 -15.69 -1.18
C GLU A 253 17.92 -15.67 0.21
N PRO A 254 18.65 -16.73 0.62
CA PRO A 254 19.34 -16.74 1.90
C PRO A 254 20.54 -15.77 1.88
N ASP A 255 20.70 -14.98 2.93
CA ASP A 255 21.97 -14.27 3.18
C ASP A 255 23.02 -15.23 3.77
N ILE A 256 24.29 -14.85 3.67
CA ILE A 256 25.49 -15.49 4.23
C ILE A 256 25.36 -15.74 5.76
N ARG A 257 24.34 -15.17 6.41
CA ARG A 257 24.04 -15.23 7.85
C ARG A 257 22.73 -15.92 8.24
N VAL A 258 22.17 -16.81 7.40
CA VAL A 258 21.01 -17.68 7.76
C VAL A 258 19.66 -16.95 7.85
N MET A 259 19.57 -15.67 7.49
CA MET A 259 18.30 -14.94 7.38
C MET A 259 18.00 -14.66 5.90
N PRO A 260 16.73 -14.74 5.45
CA PRO A 260 16.37 -14.36 4.09
C PRO A 260 16.69 -12.88 3.84
N ALA A 261 17.57 -12.60 2.87
CA ALA A 261 17.92 -11.23 2.49
C ALA A 261 16.76 -10.57 1.74
N LYS A 262 16.01 -11.38 0.98
CA LYS A 262 15.02 -10.91 0.03
C LYS A 262 13.99 -11.99 -0.24
N THR A 263 12.76 -11.55 -0.43
CA THR A 263 11.66 -12.34 -0.98
C THR A 263 11.34 -11.82 -2.37
N THR A 264 11.26 -12.72 -3.34
CA THR A 264 10.93 -12.39 -4.72
C THR A 264 9.77 -13.23 -5.23
N LEU A 265 8.84 -12.59 -5.92
CA LEU A 265 7.78 -13.20 -6.70
C LEU A 265 8.19 -13.15 -8.18
N LYS A 266 8.16 -14.29 -8.87
CA LYS A 266 8.39 -14.38 -10.32
C LYS A 266 7.25 -15.12 -10.97
N MET A 267 6.72 -14.57 -12.05
CA MET A 267 5.61 -15.18 -12.82
C MET A 267 5.92 -15.31 -14.30
N THR A 268 7.18 -15.06 -14.71
CA THR A 268 7.61 -15.35 -16.07
C THR A 268 7.52 -16.85 -16.32
N ARG A 269 6.91 -17.22 -17.45
CA ARG A 269 6.60 -18.61 -17.77
C ARG A 269 7.86 -19.48 -17.77
N GLU A 270 8.95 -19.02 -18.38
CA GLU A 270 10.19 -19.80 -18.42
C GLU A 270 10.71 -20.11 -17.01
N HIS A 271 10.68 -19.13 -16.12
CA HIS A 271 11.16 -19.27 -14.75
C HIS A 271 10.27 -20.23 -13.95
N VAL A 272 8.95 -20.12 -14.06
CA VAL A 272 8.03 -21.00 -13.35
C VAL A 272 8.15 -22.44 -13.85
N GLU A 273 8.25 -22.66 -15.17
CA GLU A 273 8.46 -23.98 -15.75
C GLU A 273 9.80 -24.60 -15.30
N GLU A 274 10.87 -23.81 -15.25
CA GLU A 274 12.17 -24.23 -14.70
C GLU A 274 12.01 -24.74 -13.26
N ARG A 275 11.32 -23.97 -12.40
CA ARG A 275 11.13 -24.34 -10.99
C ARG A 275 10.21 -25.54 -10.79
N ILE A 276 9.20 -25.72 -11.62
CA ILE A 276 8.37 -26.93 -11.63
C ILE A 276 9.21 -28.15 -12.01
N ASN A 277 9.98 -28.07 -13.09
CA ASN A 277 10.83 -29.17 -13.55
C ASN A 277 11.82 -29.57 -12.47
N ARG A 278 12.46 -28.57 -11.85
CA ARG A 278 13.37 -28.78 -10.72
C ARG A 278 12.67 -29.45 -9.53
N PHE A 279 11.48 -29.00 -9.15
CA PHE A 279 10.71 -29.64 -8.09
C PHE A 279 10.40 -31.10 -8.41
N ASN A 280 9.98 -31.39 -9.65
CA ASN A 280 9.64 -32.75 -10.07
C ASN A 280 10.84 -33.70 -10.00
N VAL A 281 12.02 -33.24 -10.44
CA VAL A 281 13.27 -34.03 -10.32
C VAL A 281 13.55 -34.39 -8.86
N LEU A 282 13.43 -33.44 -7.93
CA LEU A 282 13.61 -33.70 -6.49
C LEU A 282 12.53 -34.62 -5.93
N TRP A 283 11.29 -34.42 -6.36
CA TRP A 283 10.13 -35.16 -5.90
C TRP A 283 10.18 -36.64 -6.31
N GLU A 284 10.55 -36.92 -7.56
CA GLU A 284 10.66 -38.27 -8.12
C GLU A 284 11.86 -39.02 -7.54
N ALA A 285 12.98 -38.33 -7.30
CA ALA A 285 14.16 -38.91 -6.67
C ALA A 285 13.95 -39.23 -5.17
N THR A 286 12.88 -38.72 -4.55
CA THR A 286 12.60 -38.89 -3.13
C THR A 286 11.35 -39.77 -2.95
N PRO A 287 11.47 -41.09 -2.76
CA PRO A 287 10.32 -41.94 -2.51
C PRO A 287 9.62 -41.57 -1.18
N PRO A 288 8.31 -41.81 -1.06
CA PRO A 288 7.60 -41.61 0.20
C PRO A 288 8.16 -42.56 1.27
N ASP A 289 8.35 -42.04 2.49
CA ASP A 289 8.93 -42.72 3.67
C ASP A 289 8.18 -44.01 4.11
N ARG A 290 7.08 -44.38 3.44
CA ARG A 290 6.26 -45.55 3.77
C ARG A 290 6.96 -46.89 3.48
N ASP A 291 8.05 -46.88 2.70
CA ASP A 291 8.77 -48.10 2.31
C ASP A 291 10.05 -48.36 3.13
N ARG A 292 10.39 -47.51 4.11
CA ARG A 292 11.42 -47.83 5.11
C ARG A 292 10.75 -48.48 6.32
N ASP A 293 10.34 -49.75 6.16
CA ASP A 293 9.95 -50.60 7.29
C ASP A 293 11.04 -50.54 8.37
N PRO A 294 10.69 -50.44 9.66
CA PRO A 294 11.68 -50.59 10.73
C PRO A 294 12.25 -52.00 10.65
N GLU A 295 13.57 -52.11 10.45
CA GLU A 295 14.27 -53.38 10.57
C GLU A 295 13.83 -54.08 11.87
N PRO A 296 13.45 -55.37 11.82
CA PRO A 296 13.10 -56.10 13.03
C PRO A 296 14.34 -56.14 13.92
N GLN A 297 14.22 -55.56 15.12
CA GLN A 297 15.21 -55.71 16.18
C GLN A 297 15.48 -57.20 16.36
N GLN A 298 16.67 -57.66 15.92
CA GLN A 298 17.12 -59.01 16.19
C GLN A 298 17.29 -59.14 17.70
N GLY A 299 16.35 -59.87 18.31
CA GLY A 299 16.44 -60.30 19.69
C GLY A 299 17.70 -61.12 19.88
N SER A 300 18.68 -60.54 20.57
CA SER A 300 19.81 -61.29 21.10
C SER A 300 19.34 -62.12 22.29
N THR A 301 19.03 -63.38 21.98
CA THR A 301 18.90 -64.52 22.87
C THR A 301 19.98 -64.51 23.96
N SER A 302 19.56 -64.41 25.22
CA SER A 302 20.40 -64.75 26.38
C SER A 302 20.52 -66.27 26.46
N ALA A 303 21.72 -66.79 26.21
CA ALA A 303 22.06 -68.18 26.48
C ALA A 303 22.29 -68.38 27.97
N ALA A 304 21.32 -69.00 28.64
CA ALA A 304 21.55 -69.64 29.93
C ALA A 304 22.42 -70.88 29.70
N THR A 305 23.63 -70.89 30.25
CA THR A 305 24.44 -72.11 30.35
C THR A 305 24.46 -72.51 31.81
N SER A 306 23.74 -73.59 32.12
CA SER A 306 23.94 -74.38 33.34
C SER A 306 24.94 -75.50 33.03
N GLY A 307 25.91 -75.68 33.92
CA GLY A 307 26.95 -76.72 33.86
C GLY A 307 28.08 -76.39 34.79
#